data_AF-A0A1D7XJC8-F1
#
_entry.id   AF-A0A1D7XJC8-F1
#
_cell.length_a   1.000
_cell.length_b   1.000
_cell.length_c   1.000
_cell.angle_alpha   90.00
_cell.angle_beta   90.00
_cell.angle_gamma   90.00
#
_symmetry.space_group_name_H-M   'P 1'
#
loop_
_entity.id
_entity.type
_entity.pdbx_description
1 polymer ?
#
loop_
_entity_poly.entity_id
_entity_poly.type
_entity_poly.pdbx_seq_one_letter_code
_entity_poly.pdbx_strand_id
1 'polypeptide(L)'
;MLILVGVFSTELKLVRIRYNIYSASGQLVSMNITSSETSDINGEYYYIRNAQGDIIGLFDGTETQIASYSYDSWGKLISIKDGSGVDITNDTESIGYKNPYRYRGYRYDTETGLYYLQSRYYNPEWGRFINADDYVGTVGDLLSCNMFAYCKNNPVNMSDPDGHNGLLAFTFLDIMADVAEAVVAAVAAPEVLIGVAIVGVGLLAYGGYQYYKNHHMTYSDAETSVSDGDTPEDADVEVVIPRSKYPETAQHVDDAIKSGHPDTLTVDRSKAKSNRKESLKGIPKVKAKDLDEYPPAMFKEGGAGASVRPLNPSDNRGSGSWLGHRLRAFPDGTRVRIRVGD
;
A
#
# COMPACT_ATOMS: atom_id res chain seq x y z
N MET A 1 8.51 -40.19 -47.35
CA MET A 1 9.01 -40.28 -45.96
C MET A 1 10.13 -39.27 -45.85
N LEU A 2 10.04 -38.11 -45.19
CA LEU A 2 9.20 -37.62 -44.10
C LEU A 2 8.69 -36.22 -44.48
N ILE A 3 7.41 -35.94 -44.23
CA ILE A 3 6.85 -34.60 -44.21
C ILE A 3 7.16 -34.05 -42.81
N LEU A 4 7.82 -32.89 -42.72
CA LEU A 4 7.81 -32.10 -41.50
C LEU A 4 7.11 -30.77 -41.85
N VAL A 5 5.79 -30.74 -41.67
CA VAL A 5 5.04 -29.47 -41.59
C VAL A 5 5.40 -28.86 -40.25
N GLY A 6 6.20 -27.79 -40.27
CA GLY A 6 6.37 -26.94 -39.11
C GLY A 6 5.05 -26.23 -38.82
N VAL A 7 4.32 -26.68 -37.80
CA VAL A 7 3.25 -25.89 -37.21
C VAL A 7 3.93 -24.78 -36.41
N PHE A 8 4.05 -23.60 -37.01
CA PHE A 8 4.30 -22.38 -36.24
C PHE A 8 3.04 -22.08 -35.44
N SER A 9 3.05 -22.38 -34.14
CA SER A 9 2.05 -21.87 -33.22
C SER A 9 2.41 -20.43 -32.89
N THR A 10 1.72 -19.48 -33.52
CA THR A 10 1.75 -18.06 -33.14
C THR A 10 0.43 -17.69 -32.48
N GLU A 11 0.23 -18.10 -31.22
CA GLU A 11 -0.81 -17.48 -30.38
C GLU A 11 -0.24 -17.14 -29.01
N LEU A 12 0.52 -16.05 -28.94
CA LEU A 12 0.60 -15.27 -27.70
C LEU A 12 -0.70 -14.47 -27.60
N LYS A 13 -1.74 -15.09 -27.04
CA LYS A 13 -2.92 -14.33 -26.60
C LYS A 13 -2.50 -13.53 -25.37
N LEU A 14 -2.03 -12.30 -25.59
CA LEU A 14 -2.17 -11.28 -24.55
C LEU A 14 -3.67 -11.24 -24.23
N VAL A 15 -4.08 -11.39 -22.97
CA VAL A 15 -5.52 -11.36 -22.60
C VAL A 15 -5.86 -10.02 -21.94
N ARG A 16 -5.12 -9.63 -20.91
CA ARG A 16 -5.17 -8.29 -20.30
C ARG A 16 -4.02 -8.12 -19.31
N ILE A 17 -3.39 -6.96 -19.29
CA ILE A 17 -2.35 -6.58 -18.31
C ILE A 17 -2.86 -5.36 -17.54
N ARG A 18 -2.57 -5.33 -16.23
CA ARG A 18 -2.89 -4.22 -15.35
C ARG A 18 -1.68 -3.86 -14.50
N TYR A 19 -1.35 -2.57 -14.46
CA TYR A 19 -0.36 -2.00 -13.55
C TYR A 19 -1.05 -1.03 -12.62
N ASN A 20 -0.65 -1.01 -11.35
CA ASN A 20 -1.19 -0.09 -10.35
C ASN A 20 -0.06 0.81 -9.86
N ILE A 21 -0.32 2.11 -9.80
CA ILE A 21 0.62 3.10 -9.29
C ILE A 21 0.21 3.47 -7.87
N TYR A 22 1.19 3.50 -6.97
CA TYR A 22 1.00 3.84 -5.58
C TYR A 22 1.82 5.09 -5.22
N SER A 23 1.31 5.90 -4.31
CA SER A 23 2.06 7.00 -3.71
C SER A 23 3.21 6.48 -2.85
N ALA A 24 4.09 7.39 -2.40
CA ALA A 24 5.14 7.07 -1.45
C ALA A 24 4.60 6.56 -0.09
N SER A 25 3.37 6.91 0.28
CA SER A 25 2.66 6.41 1.46
C SER A 25 1.96 5.07 1.23
N GLY A 26 2.06 4.49 0.02
CA GLY A 26 1.43 3.21 -0.32
C GLY A 26 -0.04 3.33 -0.69
N GLN A 27 -0.57 4.53 -0.89
CA GLN A 27 -1.95 4.74 -1.34
C GLN A 27 -2.06 4.46 -2.84
N LEU A 28 -3.08 3.69 -3.25
CA LEU A 28 -3.35 3.43 -4.67
C LEU A 28 -3.82 4.71 -5.38
N VAL A 29 -3.04 5.19 -6.34
CA VAL A 29 -3.22 6.45 -7.07
C VAL A 29 -3.92 6.21 -8.41
N SER A 30 -3.42 5.27 -9.21
CA SER A 30 -3.95 5.02 -10.54
C SER A 30 -3.78 3.56 -10.97
N MET A 31 -4.46 3.22 -12.06
CA MET A 31 -4.44 1.91 -12.70
C MET A 31 -4.25 2.08 -14.21
N ASN A 32 -3.17 1.54 -14.73
CA ASN A 32 -3.00 1.30 -16.15
C ASN A 32 -3.62 -0.03 -16.54
N ILE A 33 -4.34 -0.07 -17.65
CA ILE A 33 -4.86 -1.31 -18.21
C ILE A 33 -4.58 -1.35 -19.71
N THR A 34 -4.11 -2.51 -20.16
CA THR A 34 -3.91 -2.82 -21.58
C THR A 34 -4.56 -4.16 -21.86
N SER A 35 -5.50 -4.18 -22.80
CA SER A 35 -6.34 -5.30 -23.19
C SER A 35 -6.26 -5.42 -24.71
N SER A 36 -5.99 -6.63 -25.19
CA SER A 36 -6.01 -6.96 -26.62
C SER A 36 -7.43 -7.25 -27.12
N GLU A 37 -8.34 -7.63 -26.22
CA GLU A 37 -9.74 -7.99 -26.53
C GLU A 37 -10.68 -6.78 -26.51
N THR A 38 -10.31 -5.74 -25.77
CA THR A 38 -11.17 -4.58 -25.48
C THR A 38 -10.31 -3.33 -25.47
N SER A 39 -10.08 -2.73 -26.65
CA SER A 39 -9.24 -1.54 -26.77
C SER A 39 -9.80 -0.31 -26.05
N ASP A 40 -11.12 -0.23 -25.90
CA ASP A 40 -11.82 0.96 -25.39
C ASP A 40 -11.56 1.24 -23.91
N ILE A 41 -11.08 0.22 -23.19
CA ILE A 41 -10.67 0.36 -21.78
C ILE A 41 -9.17 0.57 -21.63
N ASN A 42 -8.40 0.70 -22.72
CA ASN A 42 -6.94 0.85 -22.62
C ASN A 42 -6.60 2.27 -22.21
N GLY A 43 -5.76 2.39 -21.18
CA GLY A 43 -5.33 3.69 -20.70
C GLY A 43 -4.95 3.68 -19.22
N GLU A 44 -4.56 4.87 -18.76
CA GLU A 44 -4.34 5.17 -17.36
C GLU A 44 -5.62 5.75 -16.76
N TYR A 45 -6.03 5.24 -15.60
CA TYR A 45 -7.18 5.71 -14.87
C TYR A 45 -6.81 6.10 -13.44
N TYR A 46 -7.22 7.29 -13.01
CA TYR A 46 -6.87 7.86 -11.71
C TYR A 46 -8.05 7.74 -10.75
N TYR A 47 -7.78 7.33 -9.51
CA TYR A 47 -8.82 7.07 -8.52
C TYR A 47 -9.31 8.35 -7.84
N ILE A 48 -10.62 8.59 -7.89
CA ILE A 48 -11.29 9.64 -7.11
C ILE A 48 -11.71 9.03 -5.77
N ARG A 49 -11.41 9.70 -4.66
CA ARG A 49 -11.74 9.22 -3.32
C ARG A 49 -12.55 10.22 -2.51
N ASN A 50 -13.42 9.72 -1.63
CA ASN A 50 -14.02 10.53 -0.57
C ASN A 50 -13.07 10.65 0.64
N ALA A 51 -13.46 11.43 1.65
CA ALA A 51 -12.68 11.61 2.89
C ALA A 51 -12.53 10.32 3.73
N GLN A 52 -13.35 9.32 3.44
CA GLN A 52 -13.29 7.98 4.04
C GLN A 52 -12.31 7.05 3.29
N GLY A 53 -11.75 7.49 2.16
CA GLY A 53 -10.85 6.70 1.33
C GLY A 53 -11.55 5.76 0.35
N ASP A 54 -12.88 5.79 0.27
CA ASP A 54 -13.64 5.01 -0.72
C ASP A 54 -13.35 5.52 -2.12
N ILE A 55 -13.14 4.61 -3.07
CA ILE A 55 -13.03 4.98 -4.48
C ILE A 55 -14.43 5.30 -5.00
N ILE A 56 -14.72 6.58 -5.24
CA ILE A 56 -16.02 7.07 -5.69
C ILE A 56 -16.06 7.40 -7.18
N GLY A 57 -14.93 7.27 -7.89
CA GLY A 57 -14.90 7.44 -9.34
C GLY A 57 -13.53 7.22 -9.96
N LEU A 58 -13.48 7.38 -11.28
CA LEU A 58 -12.28 7.28 -12.11
C LEU A 58 -12.19 8.48 -13.06
N PHE A 59 -11.02 9.08 -13.16
CA PHE A 59 -10.65 9.97 -14.26
C PHE A 59 -9.82 9.22 -15.30
N ASP A 60 -9.98 9.52 -16.58
CA ASP A 60 -9.03 9.11 -17.61
C ASP A 60 -7.82 10.07 -17.70
N GLY A 61 -6.88 9.77 -18.60
CA GLY A 61 -5.72 10.63 -18.87
C GLY A 61 -6.03 12.01 -19.46
N THR A 62 -7.30 12.31 -19.76
CA THR A 62 -7.76 13.62 -20.23
C THR A 62 -8.50 14.41 -19.15
N GLU A 63 -8.46 13.92 -17.90
CA GLU A 63 -9.18 14.49 -16.75
C GLU A 63 -10.71 14.41 -16.87
N THR A 64 -11.21 13.57 -17.77
CA THR A 64 -12.65 13.32 -17.90
C THR A 64 -13.06 12.24 -16.91
N GLN A 65 -14.11 12.47 -16.11
CA GLN A 65 -14.62 11.45 -15.21
C GLN A 65 -15.37 10.40 -16.03
N ILE A 66 -14.84 9.18 -16.06
CA ILE A 66 -15.35 8.08 -16.88
C ILE A 66 -16.17 7.07 -16.08
N ALA A 67 -16.05 7.09 -14.75
CA ALA A 67 -16.89 6.31 -13.86
C ALA A 67 -17.16 7.04 -12.53
N SER A 68 -18.32 6.80 -11.95
CA SER A 68 -18.67 7.16 -10.58
C SER A 68 -19.30 5.96 -9.86
N TYR A 69 -18.98 5.78 -8.58
CA TYR A 69 -19.47 4.70 -7.75
C TYR A 69 -20.28 5.25 -6.59
N SER A 70 -21.40 4.59 -6.28
CA SER A 70 -22.16 4.84 -5.06
C SER A 70 -22.21 3.59 -4.21
N TYR A 71 -22.02 3.73 -2.90
CA TYR A 71 -22.07 2.64 -1.93
C TYR A 71 -23.08 2.96 -0.83
N ASP A 72 -23.57 1.94 -0.15
CA ASP A 72 -24.16 2.11 1.18
C ASP A 72 -23.06 2.25 2.26
N SER A 73 -23.49 2.41 3.52
CA SER A 73 -22.58 2.57 4.66
C SER A 73 -21.71 1.34 4.98
N TRP A 74 -22.03 0.18 4.41
CA TRP A 74 -21.29 -1.08 4.57
C TRP A 74 -20.47 -1.43 3.34
N GLY A 75 -20.39 -0.54 2.35
CA GLY A 75 -19.59 -0.74 1.14
C GLY A 75 -20.26 -1.60 0.08
N LYS A 76 -21.56 -1.89 0.20
CA LYS A 76 -22.32 -2.53 -0.88
C LYS A 76 -22.46 -1.54 -2.03
N LEU A 77 -22.05 -1.97 -3.22
CA LEU A 77 -22.18 -1.16 -4.44
C LEU A 77 -23.68 -0.99 -4.78
N ILE A 78 -24.12 0.26 -4.88
CA ILE A 78 -25.48 0.64 -5.25
C ILE A 78 -25.56 0.94 -6.75
N SER A 79 -24.59 1.68 -7.30
CA SER A 79 -24.53 1.94 -8.74
C SER A 79 -23.14 2.30 -9.22
N ILE A 80 -22.90 2.04 -10.51
CA ILE A 80 -21.80 2.58 -11.31
C ILE A 80 -22.44 3.44 -12.40
N LYS A 81 -21.99 4.69 -12.57
CA LYS A 81 -22.42 5.53 -13.69
C LYS A 81 -21.24 6.00 -14.52
N ASP A 82 -21.44 6.15 -15.82
CA ASP A 82 -20.44 6.74 -16.72
C ASP A 82 -20.33 8.27 -16.55
N GLY A 83 -19.46 8.90 -17.33
CA GLY A 83 -19.28 10.37 -17.32
C GLY A 83 -20.51 11.18 -17.74
N SER A 84 -21.49 10.57 -18.40
CA SER A 84 -22.76 11.19 -18.77
C SER A 84 -23.88 10.93 -17.74
N GLY A 85 -23.59 10.18 -16.67
CA GLY A 85 -24.54 9.82 -15.63
C GLY A 85 -25.44 8.63 -15.97
N VAL A 86 -25.15 7.89 -17.05
CA VAL A 86 -25.87 6.67 -17.43
C VAL A 86 -25.45 5.53 -16.52
N ASP A 87 -26.41 4.72 -16.06
CA ASP A 87 -26.15 3.55 -15.22
C ASP A 87 -25.47 2.44 -16.04
N ILE A 88 -24.25 2.09 -15.64
CA ILE A 88 -23.41 1.05 -16.23
C ILE A 88 -23.07 -0.05 -15.21
N THR A 89 -23.88 -0.19 -14.15
CA THR A 89 -23.64 -1.13 -13.04
C THR A 89 -23.49 -2.58 -13.51
N ASN A 90 -24.20 -2.96 -14.58
CA ASN A 90 -24.19 -4.30 -15.14
C ASN A 90 -23.44 -4.39 -16.48
N ASP A 91 -22.79 -3.32 -16.92
CA ASP A 91 -21.97 -3.35 -18.12
C ASP A 91 -20.59 -3.96 -17.79
N THR A 92 -20.45 -5.26 -18.03
CA THR A 92 -19.24 -6.02 -17.76
C THR A 92 -18.04 -5.57 -18.60
N GLU A 93 -18.27 -4.85 -19.69
CA GLU A 93 -17.23 -4.35 -20.57
C GLU A 93 -16.74 -2.95 -20.20
N SER A 94 -17.52 -2.21 -19.41
CA SER A 94 -17.08 -0.92 -18.90
C SER A 94 -15.85 -1.04 -17.99
N ILE A 95 -14.95 -0.07 -18.11
CA ILE A 95 -13.82 0.09 -17.16
C ILE A 95 -14.31 0.32 -15.73
N GLY A 96 -15.47 0.97 -15.57
CA GLY A 96 -16.15 1.14 -14.28
C GLY A 96 -16.41 -0.21 -13.59
N TYR A 97 -16.95 -1.18 -14.32
CA TYR A 97 -17.19 -2.53 -13.82
C TYR A 97 -15.88 -3.30 -13.59
N LYS A 98 -14.97 -3.26 -14.56
CA LYS A 98 -13.69 -4.02 -14.52
C LYS A 98 -12.69 -3.52 -13.48
N ASN A 99 -12.87 -2.30 -12.95
CA ASN A 99 -12.06 -1.77 -11.86
C ASN A 99 -12.24 -2.63 -10.59
N PRO A 100 -11.16 -3.24 -10.09
CA PRO A 100 -11.24 -4.15 -8.96
C PRO A 100 -11.13 -3.40 -7.63
N TYR A 101 -10.78 -2.11 -7.60
CA TYR A 101 -10.58 -1.38 -6.34
C TYR A 101 -11.77 -0.45 -6.11
N ARG A 102 -12.44 -0.60 -4.96
CA ARG A 102 -13.74 0.03 -4.68
C ARG A 102 -13.79 0.62 -3.25
N TYR A 103 -14.78 0.24 -2.45
CA TYR A 103 -14.96 0.69 -1.06
C TYR A 103 -13.65 0.59 -0.25
N ARG A 104 -13.29 1.68 0.44
CA ARG A 104 -12.03 1.87 1.18
C ARG A 104 -10.73 1.57 0.42
N GLY A 105 -10.79 1.45 -0.91
CA GLY A 105 -9.67 0.98 -1.73
C GLY A 105 -9.42 -0.53 -1.69
N TYR A 106 -10.33 -1.31 -1.10
CA TYR A 106 -10.23 -2.76 -1.07
C TYR A 106 -10.44 -3.36 -2.46
N ARG A 107 -9.84 -4.53 -2.67
CA ARG A 107 -10.01 -5.29 -3.91
C ARG A 107 -11.35 -6.05 -3.88
N TYR A 108 -12.29 -5.64 -4.70
CA TYR A 108 -13.57 -6.30 -4.93
C TYR A 108 -13.45 -7.39 -6.01
N ASP A 109 -14.04 -8.54 -5.73
CA ASP A 109 -14.24 -9.62 -6.67
C ASP A 109 -15.70 -9.61 -7.14
N THR A 110 -15.90 -9.35 -8.43
CA THR A 110 -17.22 -9.26 -9.05
C THR A 110 -17.94 -10.61 -9.16
N GLU A 111 -17.21 -11.72 -9.18
CA GLU A 111 -17.83 -13.05 -9.28
C GLU A 111 -18.48 -13.47 -7.96
N THR A 112 -17.80 -13.18 -6.84
CA THR A 112 -18.26 -13.57 -5.49
C THR A 112 -19.03 -12.46 -4.77
N GLY A 113 -18.84 -11.21 -5.19
CA GLY A 113 -19.40 -10.04 -4.52
C GLY A 113 -18.68 -9.67 -3.21
N LEU A 114 -17.46 -10.17 -3.01
CA LEU A 114 -16.69 -10.02 -1.77
C LEU A 114 -15.53 -9.05 -1.94
N TYR A 115 -15.12 -8.42 -0.84
CA TYR A 115 -13.89 -7.65 -0.76
C TYR A 115 -12.78 -8.50 -0.14
N TYR A 116 -11.62 -8.53 -0.77
CA TYR A 116 -10.41 -9.14 -0.24
C TYR A 116 -9.59 -8.10 0.54
N LEU A 117 -9.46 -8.32 1.84
CA LEU A 117 -8.70 -7.48 2.77
C LEU A 117 -7.42 -8.19 3.22
N GLN A 118 -6.75 -8.90 2.31
CA GLN A 118 -5.49 -9.63 2.55
C GLN A 118 -5.63 -10.88 3.45
N SER A 119 -6.03 -10.70 4.71
CA SER A 119 -6.18 -11.79 5.67
C SER A 119 -7.57 -12.45 5.60
N ARG A 120 -8.60 -11.66 5.25
CA ARG A 120 -10.00 -12.10 5.26
C ARG A 120 -10.80 -11.58 4.07
N TYR A 121 -11.89 -12.27 3.78
CA TYR A 121 -12.90 -11.83 2.82
C TYR A 121 -14.07 -11.17 3.56
N TYR A 122 -14.36 -9.92 3.20
CA TYR A 122 -15.47 -9.13 3.72
C TYR A 122 -16.68 -9.20 2.78
N ASN A 123 -17.84 -9.54 3.35
CA ASN A 123 -19.12 -9.55 2.65
C ASN A 123 -19.87 -8.24 2.95
N PRO A 124 -20.02 -7.33 1.96
CA PRO A 124 -20.72 -6.06 2.15
C PRO A 124 -22.24 -6.24 2.30
N GLU A 125 -22.83 -7.32 1.78
CA GLU A 125 -24.27 -7.62 1.93
C GLU A 125 -24.62 -7.93 3.39
N TRP A 126 -23.71 -8.61 4.10
CA TRP A 126 -23.91 -9.02 5.50
C TRP A 126 -23.25 -8.09 6.51
N GLY A 127 -22.43 -7.15 6.03
CA GLY A 127 -21.64 -6.24 6.86
C GLY A 127 -20.60 -6.93 7.73
N ARG A 128 -19.98 -8.04 7.27
CA ARG A 128 -19.06 -8.84 8.08
C ARG A 128 -18.09 -9.69 7.27
N PHE A 129 -17.04 -10.17 7.92
CA PHE A 129 -16.14 -11.16 7.35
C PHE A 129 -16.81 -12.53 7.23
N ILE A 130 -16.44 -13.30 6.21
CA ILE A 130 -16.89 -14.69 6.03
C ILE A 130 -15.94 -15.71 6.67
N ASN A 131 -14.73 -15.28 7.03
CA ASN A 131 -13.74 -16.06 7.76
C ASN A 131 -13.56 -15.47 9.16
N ALA A 132 -13.32 -16.34 10.14
CA ALA A 132 -13.02 -15.91 11.51
C ALA A 132 -11.64 -15.24 11.58
N ASP A 133 -11.55 -14.21 12.42
CA ASP A 133 -10.31 -13.60 12.87
C ASP A 133 -9.40 -14.61 13.59
N ASP A 134 -8.08 -14.40 13.53
CA ASP A 134 -7.12 -15.12 14.37
C ASP A 134 -7.12 -14.59 15.82
N TYR A 135 -7.73 -13.43 16.05
CA TYR A 135 -7.94 -12.82 17.35
C TYR A 135 -9.32 -13.17 17.96
N VAL A 136 -9.31 -13.88 19.09
CA VAL A 136 -10.53 -14.40 19.76
C VAL A 136 -11.18 -13.37 20.73
N GLY A 137 -10.60 -12.18 20.85
CA GLY A 137 -11.13 -11.09 21.66
C GLY A 137 -10.24 -10.65 22.83
N THR A 138 -10.60 -9.51 23.40
CA THR A 138 -9.97 -8.85 24.54
C THR A 138 -10.88 -8.95 25.77
N VAL A 139 -10.31 -9.30 26.92
CA VAL A 139 -11.05 -9.27 28.20
C VAL A 139 -11.55 -7.84 28.46
N GLY A 140 -12.87 -7.67 28.56
CA GLY A 140 -13.51 -6.38 28.79
C GLY A 140 -14.05 -5.66 27.54
N ASP A 141 -13.81 -6.17 26.32
CA ASP A 141 -14.39 -5.67 25.08
C ASP A 141 -15.28 -6.75 24.43
N LEU A 142 -16.58 -6.71 24.69
CA LEU A 142 -17.54 -7.70 24.17
C LEU A 142 -17.58 -7.76 22.63
N LEU A 143 -17.34 -6.64 21.94
CA LEU A 143 -17.40 -6.60 20.48
C LEU A 143 -16.19 -7.28 19.86
N SER A 144 -15.04 -7.24 20.54
CA SER A 144 -13.82 -7.93 20.08
C SER A 144 -13.93 -9.45 20.05
N CYS A 145 -14.88 -10.04 20.79
CA CYS A 145 -15.14 -11.48 20.78
C CYS A 145 -15.89 -11.95 19.52
N ASN A 146 -16.42 -11.03 18.70
CA ASN A 146 -17.03 -11.37 17.43
C ASN A 146 -15.95 -11.43 16.34
N MET A 147 -15.40 -12.63 16.13
CA MET A 147 -14.35 -12.91 15.15
C MET A 147 -14.74 -12.64 13.68
N PHE A 148 -16.01 -12.33 13.40
CA PHE A 148 -16.49 -12.01 12.06
C PHE A 148 -16.79 -10.51 11.89
N ALA A 149 -16.75 -9.72 12.97
CA ALA A 149 -17.14 -8.32 12.92
C ALA A 149 -16.18 -7.50 12.06
N TYR A 150 -16.72 -6.76 11.09
CA TYR A 150 -15.98 -5.70 10.42
C TYR A 150 -16.05 -4.44 11.27
N CYS A 151 -14.90 -3.83 11.55
CA CYS A 151 -14.83 -2.48 12.14
C CYS A 151 -15.63 -2.30 13.45
N LYS A 152 -15.69 -3.34 14.29
CA LYS A 152 -16.52 -3.36 15.53
C LYS A 152 -17.99 -2.95 15.27
N ASN A 153 -18.53 -3.28 14.09
CA ASN A 153 -19.84 -2.86 13.60
C ASN A 153 -20.03 -1.34 13.42
N ASN A 154 -18.94 -0.59 13.21
CA ASN A 154 -18.97 0.85 12.97
C ASN A 154 -18.25 1.24 11.66
N PRO A 155 -18.72 0.77 10.50
CA PRO A 155 -18.05 0.96 9.19
C PRO A 155 -18.05 2.41 8.69
N VAL A 156 -18.87 3.28 9.29
CA VAL A 156 -18.90 4.72 8.97
C VAL A 156 -17.67 5.40 9.55
N ASN A 157 -17.35 5.11 10.81
CA ASN A 157 -16.27 5.78 11.53
C ASN A 157 -14.99 4.95 11.57
N MET A 158 -14.98 3.73 11.02
CA MET A 158 -13.84 2.82 11.06
C MET A 158 -13.58 2.13 9.71
N SER A 159 -12.34 1.75 9.49
CA SER A 159 -11.85 0.98 8.34
C SER A 159 -10.87 -0.09 8.81
N ASP A 160 -10.79 -1.23 8.14
CA ASP A 160 -9.88 -2.33 8.46
C ASP A 160 -8.90 -2.55 7.28
N PRO A 161 -7.69 -1.96 7.31
CA PRO A 161 -6.81 -1.91 6.15
C PRO A 161 -6.28 -3.27 5.67
N ASP A 162 -6.10 -4.21 6.61
CA ASP A 162 -5.46 -5.50 6.39
C ASP A 162 -6.32 -6.68 6.85
N GLY A 163 -7.59 -6.39 7.20
CA GLY A 163 -8.54 -7.38 7.65
C GLY A 163 -8.17 -7.95 9.01
N HIS A 164 -7.43 -7.29 9.88
CA HIS A 164 -7.24 -7.75 11.26
C HIS A 164 -7.94 -6.87 12.29
N ASN A 165 -7.91 -5.55 12.12
CA ASN A 165 -8.46 -4.64 13.11
C ASN A 165 -9.03 -3.39 12.46
N GLY A 166 -10.28 -3.08 12.80
CA GLY A 166 -10.85 -1.78 12.52
C GLY A 166 -10.10 -0.67 13.26
N LEU A 167 -9.65 0.33 12.50
CA LEU A 167 -9.09 1.60 12.97
C LEU A 167 -10.08 2.73 12.69
N LEU A 168 -10.01 3.84 13.42
CA LEU A 168 -10.85 5.00 13.12
C LEU A 168 -10.56 5.50 11.71
N ALA A 169 -11.58 5.61 10.87
CA ALA A 169 -11.46 6.02 9.47
C ALA A 169 -10.84 7.42 9.30
N PHE A 170 -10.99 8.28 10.31
CA PHE A 170 -10.43 9.63 10.32
C PHE A 170 -8.95 9.71 10.73
N THR A 171 -8.32 8.61 11.20
CA THR A 171 -6.89 8.60 11.51
C THR A 171 -6.00 8.43 10.28
N PHE A 172 -6.59 8.26 9.09
CA PHE A 172 -5.92 8.44 7.79
C PHE A 172 -6.06 9.89 7.30
N LEU A 173 -5.72 10.85 8.16
CA LEU A 173 -5.55 12.23 7.75
C LEU A 173 -4.11 12.46 7.24
N ASP A 174 -3.70 11.69 6.23
CA ASP A 174 -2.63 12.13 5.30
C ASP A 174 -3.12 13.32 4.45
N ILE A 175 -4.39 13.72 4.60
CA ILE A 175 -4.99 14.91 3.98
C ILE A 175 -4.48 16.24 4.58
N MET A 176 -3.73 16.26 5.68
CA MET A 176 -3.26 17.52 6.29
C MET A 176 -1.73 17.72 6.35
N ALA A 177 -0.92 16.72 6.00
CA ALA A 177 0.53 16.93 5.93
C ALA A 177 0.94 17.69 4.66
N ASP A 178 0.31 17.39 3.51
CA ASP A 178 0.65 18.04 2.22
C ASP A 178 -0.13 19.33 1.96
N VAL A 179 -1.22 19.59 2.70
CA VAL A 179 -2.03 20.82 2.54
C VAL A 179 -1.47 21.98 3.37
N ALA A 180 -0.71 21.72 4.43
CA ALA A 180 -0.17 22.77 5.29
C ALA A 180 0.88 23.65 4.60
N GLU A 181 1.67 23.10 3.67
CA GLU A 181 2.69 23.88 2.95
C GLU A 181 2.10 24.65 1.75
N ALA A 182 0.98 24.17 1.18
CA ALA A 182 0.29 24.84 0.07
C ALA A 182 -0.65 25.98 0.51
N VAL A 183 -1.22 25.93 1.72
CA VAL A 183 -2.20 26.94 2.18
C VAL A 183 -1.54 28.22 2.70
N VAL A 184 -0.29 28.18 3.17
CA VAL A 184 0.42 29.41 3.64
C VAL A 184 0.73 30.37 2.49
N ALA A 185 0.79 29.89 1.24
CA ALA A 185 1.06 30.75 0.07
C ALA A 185 -0.19 31.45 -0.50
N ALA A 186 -1.41 31.03 -0.15
CA ALA A 186 -2.64 31.48 -0.83
C ALA A 186 -3.52 32.45 -0.02
N VAL A 187 -3.19 32.75 1.25
CA VAL A 187 -3.99 33.68 2.08
C VAL A 187 -3.43 35.09 1.99
N ALA A 188 -3.61 35.74 0.83
CA ALA A 188 -3.31 37.16 0.64
C ALA A 188 -4.49 37.97 0.05
N ALA A 189 -5.72 37.43 0.04
CA ALA A 189 -6.89 38.19 -0.40
C ALA A 189 -8.12 37.92 0.51
N PRO A 190 -8.81 38.95 1.06
CA PRO A 190 -9.81 38.77 2.13
C PRO A 190 -11.23 38.41 1.67
N GLU A 191 -11.47 38.03 0.43
CA GLU A 191 -12.83 37.98 -0.12
C GLU A 191 -13.12 36.71 -0.92
N VAL A 192 -13.38 35.56 -0.29
CA VAL A 192 -14.34 34.53 -0.77
C VAL A 192 -14.64 33.56 0.40
N LEU A 193 -15.71 33.81 1.16
CA LEU A 193 -16.14 32.94 2.28
C LEU A 193 -17.27 31.96 1.92
N ILE A 194 -17.72 31.86 0.67
CA ILE A 194 -18.85 30.96 0.33
C ILE A 194 -18.57 30.30 -1.02
N GLY A 195 -17.89 29.14 -1.02
CA GLY A 195 -17.64 28.38 -2.26
C GLY A 195 -16.59 27.25 -2.18
N VAL A 196 -16.32 26.65 -1.01
CA VAL A 196 -15.13 25.79 -0.82
C VAL A 196 -15.33 24.30 -1.19
N ALA A 197 -16.52 23.85 -1.58
CA ALA A 197 -16.74 22.42 -1.86
C ALA A 197 -16.40 21.95 -3.30
N ILE A 198 -16.23 22.84 -4.28
CA ILE A 198 -16.05 22.45 -5.69
C ILE A 198 -14.64 22.75 -6.23
N VAL A 199 -13.90 23.66 -5.60
CA VAL A 199 -12.55 24.05 -6.07
C VAL A 199 -11.44 23.11 -5.55
N GLY A 200 -11.67 22.42 -4.42
CA GLY A 200 -10.66 21.55 -3.79
C GLY A 200 -10.28 20.32 -4.60
N VAL A 201 -11.20 19.74 -5.37
CA VAL A 201 -10.95 18.51 -6.16
C VAL A 201 -10.15 18.82 -7.42
N GLY A 202 -10.42 19.97 -8.08
CA GLY A 202 -9.67 20.42 -9.25
C GLY A 202 -8.25 20.87 -8.93
N LEU A 203 -8.02 21.50 -7.77
CA LEU A 203 -6.67 21.90 -7.34
C LEU A 203 -5.78 20.71 -6.94
N LEU A 204 -6.36 19.60 -6.47
CA LEU A 204 -5.62 18.37 -6.17
C LEU A 204 -5.23 17.61 -7.44
N ALA A 205 -6.12 17.56 -8.45
CA ALA A 205 -5.80 17.02 -9.77
C ALA A 205 -4.76 17.89 -10.49
N TYR A 206 -4.92 19.22 -10.45
CA TYR A 206 -3.95 20.16 -11.03
C TYR A 206 -2.62 20.16 -10.27
N GLY A 207 -2.62 20.08 -8.94
CA GLY A 207 -1.41 19.95 -8.12
C GLY A 207 -0.68 18.64 -8.38
N GLY A 208 -1.41 17.52 -8.49
CA GLY A 208 -0.89 16.24 -8.93
C GLY A 208 -0.33 16.29 -10.36
N TYR A 209 -1.00 16.99 -11.28
CA TYR A 209 -0.56 17.20 -12.66
C TYR A 209 0.67 18.12 -12.78
N GLN A 210 0.78 19.17 -11.97
CA GLN A 210 1.97 20.05 -11.93
C GLN A 210 3.14 19.37 -11.24
N TYR A 211 2.89 18.58 -10.20
CA TYR A 211 3.89 17.71 -9.58
C TYR A 211 4.39 16.65 -10.59
N TYR A 212 3.46 15.97 -11.30
CA TYR A 212 3.73 15.10 -12.45
C TYR A 212 4.59 15.85 -13.46
N LYS A 213 4.12 16.91 -14.10
CA LYS A 213 4.83 17.65 -15.17
C LYS A 213 6.22 18.18 -14.75
N ASN A 214 6.39 18.57 -13.49
CA ASN A 214 7.68 19.06 -12.97
C ASN A 214 8.62 17.95 -12.46
N HIS A 215 8.13 16.72 -12.22
CA HIS A 215 8.92 15.59 -11.72
C HIS A 215 8.91 14.35 -12.65
N HIS A 216 8.24 14.41 -13.80
CA HIS A 216 8.51 13.51 -14.91
C HIS A 216 9.74 13.98 -15.65
N MET A 217 10.87 13.42 -15.24
CA MET A 217 11.85 12.95 -16.20
C MET A 217 11.08 12.13 -17.24
N THR A 218 11.01 12.65 -18.46
CA THR A 218 10.64 11.89 -19.64
C THR A 218 11.46 10.61 -19.63
N TYR A 219 10.81 9.45 -19.69
CA TYR A 219 11.46 8.25 -20.22
C TYR A 219 11.60 8.48 -21.73
N SER A 220 12.54 9.33 -22.10
CA SER A 220 13.15 9.33 -23.42
C SER A 220 14.34 8.41 -23.35
N ASP A 221 14.54 7.67 -24.44
CA ASP A 221 15.67 6.80 -24.68
C ASP A 221 17.01 7.36 -24.15
N ALA A 222 17.85 6.42 -23.72
CA ALA A 222 19.30 6.50 -23.52
C ALA A 222 19.84 6.60 -22.07
N GLU A 223 20.66 5.58 -21.81
CA GLU A 223 21.95 5.63 -21.11
C GLU A 223 21.99 5.52 -19.58
N THR A 224 22.48 4.34 -19.19
CA THR A 224 23.27 4.02 -18.02
C THR A 224 24.06 5.24 -17.51
N SER A 225 23.69 5.76 -16.35
CA SER A 225 24.56 6.63 -15.56
C SER A 225 24.75 6.02 -14.18
N VAL A 226 25.88 5.31 -14.05
CA VAL A 226 26.57 5.11 -12.78
C VAL A 226 27.02 6.50 -12.34
N SER A 227 26.56 6.98 -11.18
CA SER A 227 27.11 8.19 -10.55
C SER A 227 28.19 7.77 -9.55
N ASP A 228 29.44 8.09 -9.91
CA ASP A 228 30.60 8.06 -9.01
C ASP A 228 30.33 8.91 -7.75
N GLY A 229 30.56 8.34 -6.57
CA GLY A 229 30.73 9.08 -5.32
C GLY A 229 30.01 8.50 -4.10
N ASP A 230 30.63 7.52 -3.44
CA ASP A 230 30.44 7.05 -2.06
C ASP A 230 29.28 6.07 -1.72
N THR A 231 28.86 5.20 -2.65
CA THR A 231 28.45 3.85 -2.23
C THR A 231 29.73 3.05 -1.92
N PRO A 232 29.94 2.59 -0.68
CA PRO A 232 31.08 1.73 -0.42
C PRO A 232 30.93 0.44 -1.24
N GLU A 233 32.05 -0.12 -1.71
CA GLU A 233 32.12 -1.28 -2.64
C GLU A 233 31.33 -2.53 -2.14
N ASP A 234 30.89 -2.51 -0.88
CA ASP A 234 30.27 -3.61 -0.17
C ASP A 234 28.72 -3.63 -0.20
N ALA A 235 28.03 -2.59 -0.69
CA ALA A 235 26.56 -2.52 -0.67
C ALA A 235 25.92 -2.15 -2.01
N ASP A 236 24.78 -2.76 -2.32
CA ASP A 236 24.00 -2.52 -3.54
C ASP A 236 22.90 -1.45 -3.33
N VAL A 237 22.44 -1.28 -2.07
CA VAL A 237 21.46 -0.27 -1.65
C VAL A 237 21.72 0.21 -0.23
N GLU A 238 21.47 1.49 0.05
CA GLU A 238 21.46 2.05 1.41
C GLU A 238 20.03 2.34 1.89
N VAL A 239 19.74 1.99 3.14
CA VAL A 239 18.47 2.25 3.82
C VAL A 239 18.72 2.95 5.15
N VAL A 240 18.12 4.13 5.32
CA VAL A 240 18.26 4.95 6.54
C VAL A 240 16.97 4.86 7.36
N ILE A 241 17.01 4.20 8.51
CA ILE A 241 15.88 4.08 9.44
C ILE A 241 15.63 5.45 10.10
N PRO A 242 14.44 6.05 9.91
CA PRO A 242 14.13 7.39 10.43
C PRO A 242 14.01 7.36 11.96
N ARG A 243 14.95 8.00 12.65
CA ARG A 243 14.98 8.06 14.12
C ARG A 243 13.76 8.79 14.67
N SER A 244 13.32 9.83 13.98
CA SER A 244 12.09 10.59 14.29
C SER A 244 10.83 9.72 14.30
N LYS A 245 10.76 8.68 13.46
CA LYS A 245 9.58 7.83 13.30
C LYS A 245 9.62 6.55 14.13
N TYR A 246 10.80 5.96 14.29
CA TYR A 246 11.01 4.72 15.03
C TYR A 246 12.15 4.85 16.04
N PRO A 247 12.02 5.73 17.04
CA PRO A 247 13.12 6.06 17.96
C PRO A 247 13.64 4.87 18.76
N GLU A 248 12.78 3.93 19.17
CA GLU A 248 13.22 2.74 19.93
C GLU A 248 13.99 1.76 19.03
N THR A 249 13.49 1.50 17.82
CA THR A 249 14.17 0.64 16.83
C THR A 249 15.48 1.26 16.36
N ALA A 250 15.47 2.55 16.02
CA ALA A 250 16.63 3.31 15.60
C ALA A 250 17.75 3.22 16.66
N GLN A 251 17.40 3.38 17.94
CA GLN A 251 18.38 3.24 19.01
C GLN A 251 18.91 1.80 19.14
N HIS A 252 18.06 0.78 18.96
CA HIS A 252 18.52 -0.61 18.99
C HIS A 252 19.51 -0.93 17.85
N VAL A 253 19.20 -0.50 16.63
CA VAL A 253 20.06 -0.65 15.46
C VAL A 253 21.40 0.05 15.69
N ASP A 254 21.38 1.31 16.14
CA ASP A 254 22.58 2.08 16.47
C ASP A 254 23.48 1.37 17.47
N ASP A 255 22.90 0.86 18.55
CA ASP A 255 23.62 0.18 19.62
C ASP A 255 24.18 -1.16 19.15
N ALA A 256 23.42 -1.89 18.33
CA ALA A 256 23.86 -3.17 17.78
C ALA A 256 25.05 -2.97 16.84
N ILE A 257 24.99 -2.00 15.92
CA ILE A 257 26.11 -1.67 15.02
C ILE A 257 27.33 -1.22 15.83
N LYS A 258 27.15 -0.34 16.83
CA LYS A 258 28.24 0.08 17.75
C LYS A 258 28.84 -1.08 18.54
N SER A 259 28.06 -2.13 18.80
CA SER A 259 28.50 -3.35 19.48
C SER A 259 29.17 -4.37 18.54
N GLY A 260 29.34 -4.03 17.26
CA GLY A 260 30.06 -4.85 16.28
C GLY A 260 29.17 -5.72 15.38
N HIS A 261 27.84 -5.53 15.40
CA HIS A 261 26.98 -6.13 14.38
C HIS A 261 27.20 -5.44 13.02
N PRO A 262 27.09 -6.18 11.89
CA PRO A 262 27.31 -5.61 10.56
C PRO A 262 26.24 -4.58 10.22
N ASP A 263 26.64 -3.47 9.58
CA ASP A 263 25.73 -2.47 9.01
C ASP A 263 25.32 -2.83 7.58
N THR A 264 26.13 -3.58 6.83
CA THR A 264 25.79 -4.14 5.52
C THR A 264 25.29 -5.59 5.64
N LEU A 265 24.06 -5.83 5.19
CA LEU A 265 23.34 -7.10 5.35
C LEU A 265 22.87 -7.68 4.02
N THR A 266 22.82 -9.00 3.88
CA THR A 266 22.40 -9.68 2.64
C THR A 266 20.96 -10.18 2.78
N VAL A 267 20.05 -9.77 1.90
CA VAL A 267 18.65 -10.20 1.95
C VAL A 267 18.53 -11.72 1.71
N ASP A 268 17.93 -12.45 2.66
CA ASP A 268 17.67 -13.91 2.57
C ASP A 268 16.32 -14.21 3.27
N ARG A 269 15.22 -13.96 2.54
CA ARG A 269 13.86 -14.10 3.11
C ARG A 269 13.51 -15.56 3.40
N SER A 270 14.13 -16.49 2.68
CA SER A 270 13.92 -17.93 2.85
C SER A 270 14.25 -18.43 4.26
N LYS A 271 15.18 -17.77 4.96
CA LYS A 271 15.63 -18.14 6.31
C LYS A 271 14.98 -17.35 7.45
N ALA A 272 14.07 -16.43 7.16
CA ALA A 272 13.48 -15.57 8.19
C ALA A 272 12.88 -16.35 9.37
N LYS A 273 12.19 -17.47 9.09
CA LYS A 273 11.59 -18.30 10.13
C LYS A 273 12.62 -19.05 10.99
N SER A 274 13.70 -19.56 10.40
CA SER A 274 14.77 -20.22 11.14
C SER A 274 15.60 -19.23 11.94
N ASN A 275 15.94 -18.09 11.34
CA ASN A 275 16.70 -17.03 11.98
C ASN A 275 15.97 -16.51 13.22
N ARG A 276 14.67 -16.18 13.10
CA ARG A 276 13.86 -15.74 14.25
C ARG A 276 13.77 -16.77 15.37
N LYS A 277 13.79 -18.06 15.04
CA LYS A 277 13.79 -19.12 16.05
C LYS A 277 15.12 -19.17 16.80
N GLU A 278 16.23 -18.94 16.12
CA GLU A 278 17.58 -18.99 16.69
C GLU A 278 17.92 -17.75 17.51
N SER A 279 17.61 -16.55 17.02
CA SER A 279 17.83 -15.28 17.73
C SER A 279 17.06 -15.22 19.04
N LEU A 280 15.80 -15.68 19.06
CA LEU A 280 14.92 -15.63 20.22
C LEU A 280 15.09 -16.83 21.17
N LYS A 281 15.99 -17.77 20.88
CA LYS A 281 16.14 -19.00 21.65
C LYS A 281 16.61 -18.70 23.07
N GLY A 282 15.78 -19.03 24.04
CA GLY A 282 16.10 -18.84 25.47
C GLY A 282 15.88 -17.42 25.99
N ILE A 283 15.39 -16.50 25.15
CA ILE A 283 15.06 -15.14 25.56
C ILE A 283 13.63 -15.12 26.12
N PRO A 284 13.43 -14.70 27.38
CA PRO A 284 12.09 -14.65 27.97
C PRO A 284 11.25 -13.58 27.26
N LYS A 285 9.97 -13.90 27.04
CA LYS A 285 9.02 -12.91 26.53
C LYS A 285 8.81 -11.81 27.58
N VAL A 286 8.90 -10.56 27.15
CA VAL A 286 8.60 -9.40 27.98
C VAL A 286 7.14 -9.00 27.77
N LYS A 287 6.39 -8.80 28.86
CA LYS A 287 4.97 -8.45 28.78
C LYS A 287 4.80 -7.11 28.05
N ALA A 288 3.87 -7.07 27.09
CA ALA A 288 3.51 -5.88 26.31
C ALA A 288 4.67 -5.23 25.51
N LYS A 289 5.73 -6.00 25.23
CA LYS A 289 6.85 -5.59 24.39
C LYS A 289 7.07 -6.65 23.31
N ASP A 290 7.46 -6.20 22.12
CA ASP A 290 7.93 -7.11 21.08
C ASP A 290 9.45 -7.23 21.19
N LEU A 291 10.00 -8.40 20.84
CA LEU A 291 11.44 -8.60 20.80
C LEU A 291 11.92 -8.24 19.40
N ASP A 292 12.60 -7.10 19.28
CA ASP A 292 13.28 -6.68 18.06
C ASP A 292 14.61 -7.41 17.92
N GLU A 293 15.08 -7.58 16.68
CA GLU A 293 16.25 -8.38 16.32
C GLU A 293 17.15 -7.59 15.37
N TYR A 294 18.43 -7.44 15.71
CA TYR A 294 19.45 -6.90 14.81
C TYR A 294 20.71 -7.79 14.77
N PRO A 295 21.14 -8.31 13.60
CA PRO A 295 20.53 -8.12 12.29
C PRO A 295 19.13 -8.75 12.17
N PRO A 296 18.19 -8.13 11.42
CA PRO A 296 16.83 -8.65 11.31
C PRO A 296 16.79 -10.03 10.66
N ALA A 297 15.82 -10.86 11.07
CA ALA A 297 15.72 -12.25 10.64
C ALA A 297 15.65 -12.46 9.11
N MET A 298 15.17 -11.48 8.35
CA MET A 298 15.08 -11.52 6.88
C MET A 298 16.42 -11.37 6.15
N PHE A 299 17.51 -11.17 6.88
CA PHE A 299 18.87 -11.11 6.35
C PHE A 299 19.65 -12.37 6.70
N LYS A 300 20.65 -12.68 5.88
CA LYS A 300 21.55 -13.82 6.05
C LYS A 300 22.33 -13.76 7.36
N GLU A 301 22.67 -12.56 7.82
CA GLU A 301 23.41 -12.27 9.04
C GLU A 301 22.52 -12.28 10.30
N GLY A 302 21.20 -12.39 10.13
CA GLY A 302 20.26 -12.59 11.23
C GLY A 302 20.36 -13.99 11.84
N GLY A 303 19.65 -14.22 12.94
CA GLY A 303 19.62 -15.53 13.61
C GLY A 303 20.52 -15.61 14.83
N ALA A 304 21.25 -16.72 14.98
CA ALA A 304 22.08 -16.95 16.17
C ALA A 304 23.09 -15.81 16.38
N GLY A 305 23.06 -15.22 17.58
CA GLY A 305 23.95 -14.12 17.94
C GLY A 305 23.42 -12.73 17.61
N ALA A 306 22.24 -12.59 16.99
CA ALA A 306 21.61 -11.28 16.82
C ALA A 306 21.38 -10.59 18.18
N SER A 307 21.58 -9.27 18.22
CA SER A 307 21.14 -8.41 19.31
C SER A 307 19.62 -8.45 19.39
N VAL A 308 19.08 -8.70 20.58
CA VAL A 308 17.63 -8.75 20.81
C VAL A 308 17.25 -7.77 21.90
N ARG A 309 16.28 -6.91 21.62
CA ARG A 309 15.82 -5.88 22.57
C ARG A 309 14.30 -5.83 22.66
N PRO A 310 13.72 -5.81 23.88
CA PRO A 310 12.30 -5.57 24.06
C PRO A 310 11.95 -4.12 23.72
N LEU A 311 11.16 -3.91 22.67
CA LEU A 311 10.72 -2.60 22.19
C LEU A 311 9.20 -2.44 22.29
N ASN A 312 8.74 -1.19 22.30
CA ASN A 312 7.32 -0.88 22.15
C ASN A 312 6.78 -1.55 20.86
N PRO A 313 5.68 -2.32 20.95
CA PRO A 313 5.14 -3.02 19.78
C PRO A 313 4.80 -2.10 18.61
N SER A 314 4.35 -0.87 18.86
CA SER A 314 4.04 0.09 17.80
C SER A 314 5.29 0.54 17.05
N ASP A 315 6.39 0.80 17.77
CA ASP A 315 7.65 1.23 17.17
C ASP A 315 8.24 0.09 16.34
N ASN A 316 8.36 -1.10 16.94
CA ASN A 316 8.94 -2.29 16.32
C ASN A 316 8.16 -2.80 15.09
N ARG A 317 6.82 -2.86 15.17
CA ARG A 317 6.01 -3.29 14.02
C ARG A 317 5.99 -2.24 12.92
N GLY A 318 6.01 -0.96 13.31
CA GLY A 318 6.10 0.16 12.38
C GLY A 318 7.41 0.14 11.59
N SER A 319 8.54 -0.04 12.27
CA SER A 319 9.88 -0.09 11.66
C SER A 319 10.04 -1.35 10.80
N GLY A 320 9.56 -2.50 11.26
CA GLY A 320 9.57 -3.75 10.50
C GLY A 320 8.75 -3.68 9.21
N SER A 321 7.56 -3.08 9.25
CA SER A 321 6.73 -2.85 8.06
C SER A 321 7.41 -1.88 7.08
N TRP A 322 7.96 -0.79 7.60
CA TRP A 322 8.67 0.23 6.83
C TRP A 322 9.91 -0.32 6.10
N LEU A 323 10.69 -1.15 6.81
CA LEU A 323 11.88 -1.80 6.25
C LEU A 323 11.47 -2.86 5.22
N GLY A 324 10.47 -3.68 5.53
CA GLY A 324 9.94 -4.68 4.61
C GLY A 324 9.39 -4.08 3.31
N HIS A 325 8.72 -2.92 3.39
CA HIS A 325 8.22 -2.22 2.20
C HIS A 325 9.36 -1.74 1.31
N ARG A 326 10.37 -1.07 1.89
CA ARG A 326 11.55 -0.59 1.15
C ARG A 326 12.32 -1.72 0.50
N LEU A 327 12.41 -2.85 1.18
CA LEU A 327 13.17 -3.97 0.67
C LEU A 327 12.42 -4.83 -0.33
N ARG A 328 11.11 -4.65 -0.52
CA ARG A 328 10.25 -5.53 -1.35
C ARG A 328 10.71 -5.65 -2.80
N ALA A 329 11.21 -4.57 -3.39
CA ALA A 329 11.64 -4.54 -4.79
C ALA A 329 12.99 -5.24 -5.01
N PHE A 330 13.74 -5.52 -3.93
CA PHE A 330 15.09 -6.09 -4.02
C PHE A 330 15.06 -7.61 -3.87
N PRO A 331 15.63 -8.36 -4.83
CA PRO A 331 15.67 -9.81 -4.76
C PRO A 331 16.55 -10.30 -3.60
N ASP A 332 16.35 -11.57 -3.21
CA ASP A 332 17.27 -12.24 -2.28
C ASP A 332 18.70 -12.21 -2.87
N GLY A 333 19.70 -12.01 -2.01
CA GLY A 333 21.10 -11.79 -2.39
C GLY A 333 21.52 -10.32 -2.47
N THR A 334 20.58 -9.37 -2.50
CA THR A 334 20.89 -7.93 -2.48
C THR A 334 21.59 -7.56 -1.17
N ARG A 335 22.72 -6.83 -1.26
CA ARG A 335 23.44 -6.27 -0.12
C ARG A 335 22.88 -4.90 0.23
N VAL A 336 22.38 -4.76 1.45
CA VAL A 336 21.68 -3.60 1.96
C VAL A 336 22.47 -3.03 3.13
N ARG A 337 22.96 -1.80 3.00
CA ARG A 337 23.51 -1.05 4.11
C ARG A 337 22.40 -0.41 4.94
N ILE A 338 22.32 -0.73 6.22
CA ILE A 338 21.38 -0.14 7.17
C ILE A 338 22.10 0.96 7.97
N ARG A 339 21.52 2.15 7.94
CA ARG A 339 21.94 3.28 8.78
C ARG A 339 20.74 3.83 9.55
N VAL A 340 21.03 4.69 10.51
CA VAL A 340 20.03 5.43 11.28
C VAL A 340 20.27 6.92 11.05
N GLY A 341 19.21 7.66 10.75
CA GLY A 341 19.27 9.08 10.42
C GLY A 341 17.87 9.67 10.32
N ASP A 342 17.77 10.94 9.92
CA ASP A 342 16.50 11.62 9.61
C ASP A 342 16.58 12.24 8.22
#